data_AF-A0A7L6N1K3-F1
#
_entry.id   AF-A0A7L6N1K3-F1
#
_cell.length_a   1.000
_cell.length_b   1.000
_cell.length_c   1.000
_cell.angle_alpha   90.00
_cell.angle_beta   90.00
_cell.angle_gamma   90.00
#
_symmetry.space_group_name_H-M   'P 1'
#
loop_
_entity.id
_entity.type
_entity.pdbx_description
1 polymer ?
#
loop_
_entity_poly.entity_id
_entity_poly.type
_entity_poly.pdbx_seq_one_letter_code
_entity_poly.pdbx_strand_id
1 'polypeptide(L)'
;MLAKKGFTTLAIIGLFGFIWTLIFKDLFTKFALPLMLLFVITVLISIAILYKGEELQIKALQNQTLKLYKNKLKLQRKVIIDENQITISYEGKKSRLFSLDSIKHITYRSDLGGIFFSKSKLARFVFFIDLSNLEEDSKEEVFKILLDNLTDKDAQQELRNSLPQNH
;
A
#
# COMPACT_ATOMS: atom_id res chain seq x y z
N MET A 1 -0.18 3.67 -13.48
CA MET A 1 1.15 4.33 -13.58
C MET A 1 1.04 5.73 -14.19
N LEU A 2 0.38 5.88 -15.35
CA LEU A 2 0.09 7.18 -15.97
C LEU A 2 -0.72 8.11 -15.05
N ALA A 3 -1.76 7.60 -14.38
CA ALA A 3 -2.58 8.40 -13.47
C ALA A 3 -1.78 8.96 -12.27
N LYS A 4 -1.04 8.12 -11.53
CA LYS A 4 -0.27 8.56 -10.34
C LYS A 4 0.76 9.63 -10.72
N LYS A 5 1.53 9.40 -11.81
CA LYS A 5 2.47 10.39 -12.37
C LYS A 5 1.75 11.66 -12.83
N GLY A 6 0.63 11.53 -13.54
CA GLY A 6 -0.18 12.68 -13.99
C GLY A 6 -0.67 13.54 -12.83
N PHE A 7 -1.14 12.93 -11.74
CA PHE A 7 -1.55 13.66 -10.53
C PHE A 7 -0.38 14.28 -9.77
N THR A 8 0.79 13.61 -9.74
CA THR A 8 1.99 14.23 -9.14
C THR A 8 2.45 15.43 -9.96
N THR A 9 2.47 15.30 -11.28
CA THR A 9 2.80 16.39 -12.21
C THR A 9 1.81 17.55 -12.08
N LEU A 10 0.50 17.26 -12.00
CA LEU A 10 -0.54 18.27 -11.77
C LEU A 10 -0.37 18.98 -10.42
N ALA A 11 -0.02 18.26 -9.36
CA ALA A 11 0.24 18.86 -8.05
C ALA A 11 1.48 19.79 -8.07
N ILE A 12 2.55 19.39 -8.77
CA ILE A 12 3.76 20.21 -8.94
C ILE A 12 3.45 21.47 -9.76
N ILE A 13 2.73 21.33 -10.87
CA ILE A 13 2.29 22.47 -11.70
C ILE A 13 1.40 23.42 -10.89
N GLY A 14 0.48 22.88 -10.11
CA GLY A 14 -0.40 23.66 -9.24
C GLY A 14 0.37 24.42 -8.15
N LEU A 15 1.36 23.78 -7.53
CA LEU A 15 2.23 24.43 -6.55
C LEU A 15 3.07 25.55 -7.18
N PHE A 16 3.58 25.33 -8.38
CA PHE A 16 4.37 26.33 -9.11
C PHE A 16 3.49 27.54 -9.49
N GLY A 17 2.26 27.31 -9.96
CA GLY A 17 1.28 28.36 -10.24
C GLY A 17 0.87 29.15 -8.98
N PHE A 18 0.76 28.47 -7.83
CA PHE A 18 0.51 29.11 -6.55
C PHE A 18 1.68 30.02 -6.10
N ILE A 19 2.93 29.55 -6.21
CA ILE A 19 4.12 30.35 -5.87
C ILE A 19 4.24 31.55 -6.83
N TRP A 20 4.00 31.34 -8.13
CA TRP A 20 4.04 32.39 -9.14
C TRP A 20 3.01 33.49 -8.90
N THR A 21 1.79 33.12 -8.52
CA THR A 21 0.72 34.09 -8.19
C THR A 21 1.00 34.87 -6.91
N LEU A 22 1.71 34.29 -5.94
CA LEU A 22 2.20 35.01 -4.75
C LEU A 22 3.31 36.02 -5.08
N ILE A 23 4.26 35.64 -5.95
CA ILE A 23 5.39 36.49 -6.34
C ILE A 23 4.93 37.65 -7.24
N PHE A 24 4.04 37.40 -8.18
CA PHE A 24 3.54 38.40 -9.14
C PHE A 24 2.14 38.94 -8.77
N LYS A 25 1.85 39.03 -7.46
CA LYS A 25 0.53 39.41 -6.95
C LYS A 25 0.03 40.76 -7.49
N ASP A 26 0.94 41.70 -7.70
CA ASP A 26 0.64 43.03 -8.24
C ASP A 26 0.15 43.01 -9.69
N LEU A 27 0.69 42.08 -10.51
CA LEU A 27 0.30 41.87 -11.91
C LEU A 27 -1.10 41.26 -12.06
N PHE A 28 -1.55 40.51 -11.05
CA PHE A 28 -2.81 39.75 -11.07
C PHE A 28 -3.84 40.27 -10.07
N THR A 29 -3.70 41.51 -9.60
CA THR A 29 -4.48 42.12 -8.50
C THR A 29 -5.99 41.86 -8.52
N LYS A 30 -6.64 41.84 -9.69
CA LYS A 30 -8.10 41.56 -9.81
C LYS A 30 -8.48 40.07 -9.75
N PHE A 31 -7.56 39.16 -10.04
CA PHE A 31 -7.81 37.72 -10.18
C PHE A 31 -6.95 36.85 -9.25
N ALA A 32 -6.02 37.43 -8.49
CA ALA A 32 -5.06 36.73 -7.65
C ALA A 32 -5.74 35.84 -6.61
N LEU A 33 -6.79 36.34 -5.95
CA LEU A 33 -7.51 35.60 -4.91
C LEU A 33 -8.29 34.39 -5.50
N PRO A 34 -9.11 34.54 -6.56
CA PRO A 34 -9.72 33.39 -7.25
C PRO A 34 -8.70 32.38 -7.78
N LEU A 35 -7.58 32.83 -8.35
CA LEU A 35 -6.55 31.94 -8.93
C LEU A 35 -5.83 31.13 -7.85
N MET A 36 -5.46 31.76 -6.73
CA MET A 36 -4.89 31.05 -5.58
C MET A 36 -5.86 29.99 -5.05
N LEU A 37 -7.14 30.34 -4.90
CA LEU A 37 -8.15 29.40 -4.41
C LEU A 37 -8.28 28.18 -5.33
N LEU A 38 -8.28 28.40 -6.64
CA LEU A 38 -8.32 27.33 -7.64
C LEU A 38 -7.11 26.39 -7.52
N PHE A 39 -5.90 26.93 -7.34
CA PHE A 39 -4.69 26.13 -7.17
C PHE A 39 -4.72 25.29 -5.88
N VAL A 40 -5.13 25.89 -4.76
CA VAL A 40 -5.26 25.18 -3.48
C VAL A 40 -6.27 24.04 -3.60
N ILE A 41 -7.44 24.28 -4.20
CA ILE A 41 -8.46 23.24 -4.42
C ILE A 41 -7.92 22.12 -5.30
N THR A 42 -7.18 22.45 -6.37
CA THR A 42 -6.60 21.47 -7.29
C THR A 42 -5.57 20.58 -6.60
N VAL A 43 -4.73 21.16 -5.73
CA VAL A 43 -3.75 20.41 -4.92
C VAL A 43 -4.46 19.49 -3.93
N LEU A 44 -5.47 20.00 -3.19
CA LEU A 44 -6.24 19.22 -2.23
C LEU A 44 -6.96 18.03 -2.89
N ILE A 45 -7.60 18.26 -4.04
CA ILE A 45 -8.27 17.19 -4.81
C ILE A 45 -7.26 16.14 -5.28
N SER A 46 -6.10 16.57 -5.78
CA SER A 46 -5.04 15.65 -6.25
C SER A 46 -4.53 14.76 -5.12
N ILE A 47 -4.31 15.34 -3.94
CA ILE A 47 -3.91 14.59 -2.73
C ILE A 47 -5.02 13.63 -2.30
N ALA A 48 -6.27 14.09 -2.22
CA ALA A 48 -7.40 13.25 -1.82
C ALA A 48 -7.62 12.05 -2.76
N ILE A 49 -7.43 12.23 -4.08
CA ILE A 49 -7.53 11.14 -5.07
C ILE A 49 -6.37 10.14 -4.93
N LEU A 50 -5.16 10.60 -4.61
CA LEU A 50 -4.02 9.72 -4.34
C LEU A 50 -4.30 8.81 -3.13
N TYR A 51 -4.82 9.36 -2.04
CA TYR A 51 -5.21 8.60 -0.85
C TYR A 51 -6.39 7.65 -1.10
N LYS A 52 -7.49 8.13 -1.71
CA LYS A 52 -8.65 7.28 -2.05
C LYS A 52 -8.29 6.16 -3.03
N GLY A 53 -7.34 6.39 -3.93
CA GLY A 53 -6.88 5.39 -4.90
C GLY A 53 -6.25 4.17 -4.23
N GLU A 54 -5.53 4.37 -3.12
CA GLU A 54 -4.95 3.27 -2.34
C GLU A 54 -6.02 2.49 -1.58
N GLU A 55 -6.98 3.17 -0.95
CA GLU A 55 -8.13 2.50 -0.32
C GLU A 55 -8.99 1.71 -1.32
N LEU A 56 -9.20 2.25 -2.52
CA LEU A 56 -9.94 1.57 -3.59
C LEU A 56 -9.18 0.33 -4.10
N GLN A 57 -7.86 0.38 -4.18
CA GLN A 57 -7.04 -0.79 -4.51
C GLN A 57 -7.12 -1.85 -3.42
N ILE A 58 -7.03 -1.45 -2.14
CA ILE A 58 -7.21 -2.35 -1.00
C ILE A 58 -8.62 -2.97 -1.05
N LYS A 59 -9.68 -2.18 -1.23
CA LYS A 59 -11.06 -2.69 -1.34
C LYS A 59 -11.26 -3.60 -2.54
N ALA A 60 -10.62 -3.32 -3.68
CA ALA A 60 -10.67 -4.19 -4.85
C ALA A 60 -9.96 -5.52 -4.57
N LEU A 61 -8.77 -5.48 -3.95
CA LEU A 61 -8.02 -6.67 -3.55
C LEU A 61 -8.76 -7.47 -2.47
N GLN A 62 -9.37 -6.78 -1.50
CA GLN A 62 -10.25 -7.36 -0.48
C GLN A 62 -11.44 -8.03 -1.15
N ASN A 63 -12.18 -7.35 -2.03
CA ASN A 63 -13.32 -7.95 -2.72
C ASN A 63 -12.93 -9.13 -3.60
N GLN A 64 -11.76 -9.08 -4.25
CA GLN A 64 -11.23 -10.22 -5.00
C GLN A 64 -10.87 -11.38 -4.06
N THR A 65 -10.21 -11.09 -2.95
CA THR A 65 -9.87 -12.07 -1.91
C THR A 65 -11.13 -12.64 -1.25
N LEU A 66 -12.14 -11.82 -0.98
CA LEU A 66 -13.40 -12.19 -0.34
C LEU A 66 -14.29 -12.99 -1.31
N LYS A 67 -14.25 -12.69 -2.62
CA LYS A 67 -14.82 -13.55 -3.67
C LYS A 67 -14.10 -14.91 -3.76
N LEU A 68 -12.78 -14.93 -3.64
CA LEU A 68 -11.99 -16.17 -3.56
C LEU A 68 -12.31 -16.95 -2.26
N TYR A 69 -12.53 -16.25 -1.15
CA TYR A 69 -12.91 -16.81 0.15
C TYR A 69 -14.36 -17.32 0.18
N LYS A 70 -15.31 -16.67 -0.49
CA LYS A 70 -16.67 -17.22 -0.67
C LYS A 70 -16.65 -18.51 -1.50
N ASN A 71 -15.64 -18.68 -2.35
CA ASN A 71 -15.31 -19.93 -3.03
C ASN A 71 -14.38 -20.86 -2.22
N LYS A 72 -14.27 -20.68 -0.89
CA LYS A 72 -13.42 -21.44 0.06
C LYS A 72 -13.48 -22.96 -0.10
N LEU A 73 -14.56 -23.49 -0.65
CA LEU A 73 -14.75 -24.93 -0.85
C LEU A 73 -13.88 -25.56 -1.95
N LYS A 74 -13.09 -24.79 -2.72
CA LYS A 74 -12.35 -25.34 -3.88
C LYS A 74 -10.84 -25.08 -3.97
N LEU A 75 -10.22 -24.34 -3.05
CA LEU A 75 -8.78 -24.06 -3.14
C LEU A 75 -8.13 -24.12 -1.76
N GLN A 76 -7.65 -25.30 -1.36
CA GLN A 76 -6.71 -25.40 -0.25
C GLN A 76 -5.41 -24.70 -0.66
N ARG A 77 -5.06 -23.61 0.04
CA ARG A 77 -3.80 -22.88 -0.16
C ARG A 77 -2.94 -23.13 1.07
N LYS A 78 -1.72 -23.63 0.87
CA LYS A 78 -0.72 -23.75 1.93
C LYS A 78 0.27 -22.60 1.80
N VAL A 79 0.35 -21.76 2.82
CA VAL A 79 1.34 -20.68 2.91
C VAL A 79 2.42 -21.12 3.90
N ILE A 80 3.68 -20.99 3.51
CA ILE A 80 4.84 -21.24 4.36
C ILE A 80 5.67 -19.96 4.35
N ILE A 81 6.00 -19.45 5.53
CA ILE A 81 6.86 -18.29 5.71
C ILE A 81 8.09 -18.80 6.45
N ASP A 82 9.27 -18.64 5.85
CA ASP A 82 10.55 -18.97 6.45
C ASP A 82 11.49 -17.76 6.40
N GLU A 83 12.70 -17.91 6.93
CA GLU A 83 13.71 -16.85 7.03
C GLU A 83 14.15 -16.29 5.67
N ASN A 84 13.92 -17.00 4.57
CA ASN A 84 14.38 -16.59 3.25
C ASN A 84 13.22 -16.15 2.35
N GLN A 85 12.04 -16.74 2.49
CA GLN A 85 10.96 -16.59 1.52
C GLN A 85 9.56 -16.87 2.07
N ILE A 86 8.58 -16.34 1.35
CA ILE A 86 7.17 -16.69 1.46
C ILE A 86 6.82 -17.62 0.29
N THR A 87 6.35 -18.82 0.59
CA THR A 87 5.87 -19.80 -0.40
C THR A 87 4.36 -19.92 -0.34
N ILE A 88 3.71 -19.70 -1.48
CA ILE A 88 2.26 -19.90 -1.65
C ILE A 88 2.03 -21.09 -2.57
N SER A 89 1.57 -22.21 -2.00
CA SER A 89 1.26 -23.43 -2.72
C SER A 89 -0.22 -23.51 -3.06
N TYR A 90 -0.51 -23.89 -4.31
CA TYR A 90 -1.85 -24.12 -4.82
C TYR A 90 -1.97 -25.58 -5.19
N GLU A 91 -3.03 -26.24 -4.74
CA GLU A 91 -3.31 -27.62 -5.10
C GLU A 91 -3.29 -27.79 -6.64
N GLY A 92 -2.44 -28.71 -7.13
CA GLY A 92 -2.29 -29.00 -8.56
C GLY A 92 -1.58 -27.93 -9.41
N LYS A 93 -0.96 -26.88 -8.83
CA LYS A 93 -0.20 -25.88 -9.58
C LYS A 93 1.18 -25.63 -8.97
N LYS A 94 2.08 -25.08 -9.79
CA LYS A 94 3.39 -24.62 -9.30
C LYS A 94 3.23 -23.60 -8.19
N SER A 95 3.92 -23.82 -7.09
CA SER A 95 4.02 -22.88 -5.98
C SER A 95 4.64 -21.57 -6.45
N ARG A 96 4.18 -20.46 -5.86
CA ARG A 96 4.77 -19.14 -6.06
C ARG A 96 5.70 -18.84 -4.89
N LEU A 97 6.93 -18.47 -5.21
CA LEU A 97 7.97 -18.18 -4.22
C LEU A 97 8.31 -16.68 -4.24
N PHE A 98 8.33 -16.08 -3.05
CA PHE A 98 8.62 -14.68 -2.84
C PHE A 98 9.77 -14.58 -1.85
N SER A 99 10.99 -14.46 -2.36
CA SER A 99 12.16 -14.18 -1.54
C SER A 99 11.99 -12.85 -0.79
N LEU A 100 12.34 -12.82 0.50
CA LEU A 100 12.11 -11.67 1.38
C LEU A 100 12.94 -10.45 0.95
N ASP A 101 14.12 -10.65 0.37
CA ASP A 101 14.97 -9.61 -0.22
C ASP A 101 14.27 -8.78 -1.32
N SER A 102 13.32 -9.41 -2.01
CA SER A 102 12.59 -8.83 -3.14
C SER A 102 11.34 -8.08 -2.72
N ILE A 103 10.92 -8.18 -1.45
CA ILE A 103 9.74 -7.47 -0.92
C ILE A 103 10.08 -6.00 -0.74
N LYS A 104 9.23 -5.14 -1.33
CA LYS A 104 9.36 -3.68 -1.34
C LYS A 104 8.32 -2.95 -0.50
N HIS A 105 7.17 -3.60 -0.28
CA HIS A 105 6.13 -3.10 0.61
C HIS A 105 5.54 -4.28 1.37
N ILE A 106 5.26 -4.06 2.65
CA ILE A 106 4.63 -5.04 3.52
C ILE A 106 3.95 -4.33 4.69
N THR A 107 2.68 -4.65 4.91
CA THR A 107 1.83 -4.01 5.92
C THR A 107 0.93 -5.06 6.55
N TYR A 108 0.88 -5.10 7.87
CA TYR A 108 -0.14 -5.85 8.61
C TYR A 108 -1.42 -5.02 8.76
N ARG A 109 -2.57 -5.69 8.71
CA ARG A 109 -3.90 -5.10 8.87
C ARG A 109 -4.72 -5.93 9.83
N SER A 110 -4.84 -5.44 11.07
CA SER A 110 -5.60 -6.11 12.14
C SER A 110 -7.09 -6.24 11.80
N ASP A 111 -7.67 -5.22 11.15
CA ASP A 111 -9.06 -5.23 10.66
C ASP A 111 -9.34 -6.33 9.63
N LEU A 112 -8.30 -6.89 9.02
CA LEU A 112 -8.37 -7.94 8.00
C LEU A 112 -7.69 -9.23 8.46
N GLY A 113 -7.10 -9.24 9.66
CA GLY A 113 -6.40 -10.37 10.24
C GLY A 113 -5.23 -10.90 9.40
N GLY A 114 -4.54 -10.05 8.63
CA GLY A 114 -3.53 -10.56 7.69
C GLY A 114 -2.50 -9.55 7.20
N ILE A 115 -1.55 -10.05 6.42
CA ILE A 115 -0.43 -9.28 5.86
C ILE A 115 -0.64 -9.06 4.37
N PHE A 116 -0.44 -7.82 3.94
CA PHE A 116 -0.25 -7.48 2.54
C PHE A 116 1.22 -7.33 2.23
N PHE A 117 1.65 -7.80 1.07
CA PHE A 117 3.02 -7.58 0.61
C PHE A 117 3.12 -7.48 -0.91
N SER A 118 4.25 -6.95 -1.39
CA SER A 118 4.53 -6.76 -2.81
C SER A 118 6.03 -6.67 -3.11
N LYS A 119 6.43 -7.20 -4.27
CA LYS A 119 7.78 -7.00 -4.85
C LYS A 119 7.92 -5.71 -5.67
N SER A 120 6.80 -5.04 -5.97
CA SER A 120 6.80 -3.84 -6.80
C SER A 120 7.15 -2.62 -5.95
N LYS A 121 8.05 -1.75 -6.42
CA LYS A 121 8.27 -0.44 -5.79
C LYS A 121 7.01 0.46 -5.82
N LEU A 122 6.06 0.18 -6.70
CA LEU A 122 4.93 1.07 -7.00
C LEU A 122 3.59 0.60 -6.45
N ALA A 123 3.37 -0.72 -6.39
CA ALA A 123 2.11 -1.30 -5.93
C ALA A 123 2.31 -1.92 -4.55
N ARG A 124 1.62 -1.41 -3.54
CA ARG A 124 1.74 -1.83 -2.13
C ARG A 124 0.99 -3.11 -1.81
N PHE A 125 -0.28 -3.20 -2.24
CA PHE A 125 -1.20 -4.26 -1.83
C PHE A 125 -1.42 -5.24 -2.99
N VAL A 126 -0.47 -6.14 -3.24
CA VAL A 126 -0.54 -7.08 -4.37
C VAL A 126 -0.90 -8.49 -3.92
N PHE A 127 -0.26 -8.96 -2.85
CA PHE A 127 -0.52 -10.26 -2.25
C PHE A 127 -1.09 -10.08 -0.85
N PHE A 128 -1.96 -10.99 -0.46
CA PHE A 128 -2.56 -11.04 0.87
C PHE A 128 -2.37 -12.45 1.45
N ILE A 129 -1.91 -12.50 2.70
CA ILE A 129 -1.81 -13.69 3.52
C ILE A 129 -2.74 -13.50 4.71
N ASP A 130 -3.70 -14.40 4.83
CA ASP A 130 -4.59 -14.44 5.98
C ASP A 130 -3.88 -15.13 7.15
N LEU A 131 -3.79 -14.43 8.27
CA LEU A 131 -3.23 -14.92 9.53
C LEU A 131 -4.30 -15.06 10.62
N SER A 132 -5.58 -14.85 10.29
CA SER A 132 -6.68 -14.78 11.28
C SER A 132 -6.88 -16.09 12.04
N ASN A 133 -6.53 -17.22 11.42
CA ASN A 133 -6.63 -18.55 12.03
C ASN A 133 -5.38 -18.97 12.81
N LEU A 134 -4.34 -18.14 12.89
CA LEU A 134 -3.16 -18.43 13.69
C LEU A 134 -3.37 -18.02 15.15
N GLU A 135 -2.75 -18.75 16.06
CA GLU A 135 -2.60 -18.35 17.46
C GLU A 135 -1.71 -17.11 17.56
N GLU A 136 -1.85 -16.33 18.64
CA GLU A 136 -1.16 -15.05 18.76
C GLU A 136 0.36 -15.23 18.81
N ASP A 137 0.87 -16.21 19.55
CA ASP A 137 2.29 -16.56 19.61
C ASP A 137 2.86 -16.91 18.22
N SER A 138 2.08 -17.63 17.40
CA SER A 138 2.46 -17.95 16.03
C SER A 138 2.47 -16.72 15.12
N LYS A 139 1.57 -15.75 15.33
CA LYS A 139 1.60 -14.48 14.59
C LYS A 139 2.82 -13.66 14.96
N GLU A 140 3.15 -13.57 16.25
CA GLU A 140 4.33 -12.87 16.73
C GLU A 140 5.61 -13.47 16.15
N GLU A 141 5.72 -14.80 16.10
CA GLU A 141 6.84 -15.49 15.46
C GLU A 141 6.94 -15.16 13.97
N VAL A 142 5.83 -15.19 13.23
CA VAL A 142 5.79 -14.77 11.82
C VAL A 142 6.24 -13.32 11.66
N PHE A 143 5.77 -12.39 12.49
CA PHE A 143 6.16 -10.99 12.43
C PHE A 143 7.65 -10.81 12.71
N LYS A 144 8.20 -11.55 13.68
CA LYS A 144 9.61 -11.55 14.01
C LYS A 144 10.47 -12.07 12.86
N ILE A 145 10.13 -13.23 12.28
CA ILE A 145 10.82 -13.78 11.11
C ILE A 145 10.85 -12.76 9.98
N LEU A 146 9.72 -12.11 9.68
CA LEU A 146 9.65 -11.11 8.63
C LEU A 146 10.51 -9.88 8.96
N LEU A 147 10.41 -9.34 10.17
CA LEU A 147 11.17 -8.16 10.59
C LEU A 147 12.68 -8.38 10.57
N ASP A 148 13.13 -9.55 11.01
CA ASP A 148 14.56 -9.88 11.13
C ASP A 148 15.19 -10.16 9.76
N ASN A 149 14.42 -10.63 8.77
CA ASN A 149 14.94 -11.11 7.49
C ASN A 149 14.60 -10.23 6.27
N LEU A 150 13.67 -9.28 6.38
CA LEU A 150 13.43 -8.32 5.30
C LEU A 150 14.68 -7.48 5.04
N THR A 151 15.19 -7.44 3.81
CA THR A 151 16.41 -6.65 3.50
C THR A 151 16.12 -5.16 3.28
N ASP A 152 14.91 -4.83 2.82
CA ASP A 152 14.53 -3.46 2.50
C ASP A 152 14.11 -2.70 3.78
N LYS A 153 14.87 -1.66 4.13
CA LYS A 153 14.66 -0.89 5.37
C LYS A 153 13.30 -0.19 5.41
N ASP A 154 12.80 0.25 4.26
CA ASP A 154 11.50 0.92 4.18
C ASP A 154 10.38 -0.10 4.42
N ALA A 155 10.53 -1.32 3.85
CA ALA A 155 9.60 -2.42 4.08
C ALA A 155 9.60 -2.88 5.55
N GLN A 156 10.78 -2.96 6.19
CA GLN A 156 10.87 -3.24 7.62
C GLN A 156 10.14 -2.17 8.44
N GLN A 157 10.36 -0.89 8.15
CA GLN A 157 9.71 0.20 8.87
C GLN A 157 8.19 0.22 8.65
N GLU A 158 7.74 -0.07 7.43
CA GLU A 158 6.32 -0.20 7.10
C GLU A 158 5.66 -1.30 7.94
N LEU A 159 6.31 -2.48 8.04
CA LEU A 159 5.82 -3.57 8.88
C LEU A 159 5.76 -3.13 10.35
N ARG A 160 6.85 -2.61 10.92
CA ARG A 160 6.90 -2.16 12.33
C ARG A 160 5.79 -1.16 12.66
N ASN A 161 5.54 -0.20 11.78
CA ASN A 161 4.52 0.82 11.98
C ASN A 161 3.08 0.27 11.92
N SER A 162 2.89 -0.88 11.26
CA SER A 162 1.58 -1.51 11.07
C SER A 162 1.22 -2.56 12.12
N LEU A 163 2.21 -3.05 12.88
CA LEU A 163 1.99 -4.02 13.93
C LEU A 163 1.26 -3.37 15.12
N PRO A 164 0.46 -4.15 15.87
CA PRO A 164 -0.10 -3.68 17.13
C PRO A 164 1.05 -3.24 18.05
N GLN A 165 1.00 -2.01 18.55
CA GLN A 165 1.92 -1.61 19.61
C GLN A 165 1.45 -2.30 20.89
N ASN A 166 2.19 -3.31 21.33
CA ASN A 166 1.97 -3.90 22.64
C ASN A 166 2.14 -2.79 23.70
N HIS A 167 1.02 -2.39 24.31
CA HIS A 167 0.96 -1.48 25.46
C HIS A 167 0.93 -2.28 26.76
#